data_AF-A0A950RJS8-F1
#
_entry.id   AF-A0A950RJS8-F1
#
_cell.length_a   1.000
_cell.length_b   1.000
_cell.length_c   1.000
_cell.angle_alpha   90.00
_cell.angle_beta   90.00
_cell.angle_gamma   90.00
#
_symmetry.space_group_name_H-M   'P 1'
#
loop_
_entity.id
_entity.type
_entity.pdbx_description
1 polymer ?
#
loop_
_entity_poly.entity_id
_entity_poly.type
_entity_poly.pdbx_seq_one_letter_code
_entity_poly.pdbx_strand_id
1 'polypeptide(L)'
;AGFAQAVASVNDASGKLVVFAIGQADGALYRLDATPTKLSGTQVLQTLSAGVDGAGQADAFATGVDQSLFKFDSQNGFFQADGPGNALAVRAVGGNWAIVLTPDGSVFSYNGLGNGQGARFLIEGAGFGLGLDSVNLTSGDLVSDIVTTAHTVDQFDNGGLIALPGLTTL
;
A
#
# COMPACT_ATOMS: atom_id res chain seq x y z
N ALA A 1 -23.30 -11.61 -10.59
CA ALA A 1 -21.94 -11.33 -11.08
C ALA A 1 -21.29 -10.40 -10.07
N GLY A 2 -20.27 -10.85 -9.35
CA GLY A 2 -19.59 -10.05 -8.33
C GLY A 2 -18.27 -9.56 -8.90
N PHE A 3 -18.13 -8.23 -9.00
CA PHE A 3 -16.88 -7.60 -9.42
C PHE A 3 -15.91 -7.55 -8.23
N ALA A 4 -14.70 -7.03 -8.43
CA ALA A 4 -13.79 -6.75 -7.33
C ALA A 4 -14.11 -5.38 -6.72
N GLN A 5 -14.06 -5.24 -5.39
CA GLN A 5 -14.17 -3.94 -4.74
C GLN A 5 -12.96 -3.05 -5.05
N ALA A 6 -11.78 -3.66 -5.10
CA ALA A 6 -10.53 -3.00 -5.46
C ALA A 6 -9.65 -3.98 -6.25
N VAL A 7 -8.82 -3.45 -7.13
CA VAL A 7 -7.84 -4.22 -7.92
C VAL A 7 -6.53 -3.44 -7.90
N ALA A 8 -5.43 -4.15 -7.75
CA ALA A 8 -4.09 -3.60 -7.94
C ALA A 8 -3.25 -4.61 -8.71
N SER A 9 -2.28 -4.13 -9.49
CA SER A 9 -1.44 -5.01 -10.30
C SER A 9 -0.01 -4.52 -10.32
N VAL A 10 0.91 -5.46 -10.48
CA VAL A 10 2.34 -5.21 -10.52
C VAL A 10 3.02 -6.23 -11.43
N ASN A 11 4.10 -5.83 -12.09
CA ASN A 11 4.98 -6.80 -12.74
C ASN A 11 6.03 -7.24 -11.72
N ASP A 12 6.21 -8.55 -11.55
CA ASP A 12 7.35 -9.05 -10.78
C ASP A 12 8.67 -8.80 -11.55
N ALA A 13 9.81 -9.11 -10.91
CA ALA A 13 11.13 -8.93 -11.52
C ALA A 13 11.37 -9.78 -12.78
N SER A 14 10.53 -10.80 -13.04
CA SER A 14 10.56 -11.56 -14.30
C SER A 14 9.76 -10.92 -15.43
N GLY A 15 9.06 -9.80 -15.15
CA GLY A 15 8.16 -9.13 -16.06
C GLY A 15 6.78 -9.76 -16.14
N LYS A 16 6.45 -10.70 -15.24
CA LYS A 16 5.14 -11.34 -15.21
C LYS A 16 4.15 -10.43 -14.46
N LEU A 17 3.04 -10.13 -15.12
CA LEU A 17 1.92 -9.42 -14.49
C LEU A 17 1.27 -10.28 -13.41
N VAL A 18 1.15 -9.72 -12.21
CA VAL A 18 0.38 -10.27 -11.09
C VAL A 18 -0.71 -9.28 -10.73
N VAL A 19 -1.93 -9.79 -10.55
CA VAL A 19 -3.08 -8.98 -10.17
C VAL A 19 -3.56 -9.42 -8.79
N PHE A 20 -3.80 -8.46 -7.92
CA PHE A 20 -4.47 -8.65 -6.64
C PHE A 20 -5.86 -8.00 -6.69
N ALA A 21 -6.81 -8.57 -5.97
CA ALA A 21 -8.17 -8.06 -5.91
C ALA A 21 -8.77 -8.24 -4.52
N ILE A 22 -9.63 -7.30 -4.11
CA ILE A 22 -10.53 -7.47 -2.97
C ILE A 22 -11.88 -7.94 -3.52
N GLY A 23 -12.35 -9.11 -3.07
CA GLY A 23 -13.64 -9.65 -3.47
C GLY A 23 -14.79 -8.78 -2.97
N GLN A 24 -15.72 -8.36 -3.84
CA GLN A 24 -16.86 -7.53 -3.41
C GLN A 24 -17.82 -8.26 -2.45
N ALA A 25 -17.92 -9.58 -2.56
CA ALA A 25 -18.87 -10.37 -1.77
C ALA A 25 -18.39 -10.64 -0.33
N ASP A 26 -17.09 -10.83 -0.14
CA ASP A 26 -16.50 -11.27 1.13
C ASP A 26 -15.40 -10.35 1.67
N GLY A 27 -15.00 -9.33 0.91
CA GLY A 27 -13.93 -8.40 1.28
C GLY A 27 -12.54 -9.05 1.38
N ALA A 28 -12.37 -10.28 0.87
CA ALA A 28 -11.12 -11.01 1.00
C ALA A 28 -10.10 -10.63 -0.08
N LEU A 29 -8.81 -10.79 0.25
CA LEU A 29 -7.72 -10.64 -0.71
C LEU A 29 -7.62 -11.90 -1.58
N TYR A 30 -7.55 -11.67 -2.89
CA TYR A 30 -7.28 -12.68 -3.90
C TYR A 30 -6.03 -12.27 -4.68
N ARG A 31 -5.24 -13.27 -5.07
CA ARG A 31 -4.21 -13.14 -6.10
C ARG A 31 -4.64 -13.90 -7.34
N LEU A 32 -4.47 -13.25 -8.48
CA LEU A 32 -4.81 -13.75 -9.80
C LEU A 32 -3.53 -13.89 -10.61
N ASP A 33 -3.08 -15.12 -10.72
CA ASP A 33 -2.11 -15.55 -11.73
C ASP A 33 -2.90 -16.18 -12.90
N ALA A 34 -2.89 -17.50 -13.04
CA ALA A 34 -3.76 -18.21 -13.98
C ALA A 34 -5.17 -18.48 -13.41
N THR A 35 -5.25 -18.73 -12.10
CA THR A 35 -6.50 -19.00 -11.38
C THR A 35 -6.55 -18.17 -10.09
N PRO A 36 -7.73 -17.62 -9.71
CA PRO A 36 -7.84 -16.86 -8.48
C PRO A 36 -7.52 -17.73 -7.27
N THR A 37 -6.62 -17.27 -6.41
CA THR A 37 -6.29 -17.90 -5.14
C THR A 37 -6.66 -16.94 -4.02
N LYS A 38 -7.51 -17.38 -3.08
CA LYS A 38 -7.84 -16.60 -1.89
C LYS A 38 -6.64 -16.61 -0.93
N LEU A 39 -6.19 -15.42 -0.53
CA LEU A 39 -5.00 -15.23 0.31
C LEU A 39 -5.35 -14.87 1.76
N SER A 40 -6.42 -14.11 1.99
CA SER A 40 -6.83 -13.73 3.35
C SER A 40 -7.86 -14.69 3.94
N GLY A 41 -7.98 -14.67 5.27
CA GLY A 41 -8.94 -15.45 6.03
C GLY A 41 -10.30 -14.74 6.12
N THR A 42 -10.64 -14.32 7.34
CA THR A 42 -11.93 -13.67 7.67
C THR A 42 -11.85 -12.14 7.66
N GLN A 43 -10.69 -11.57 7.34
CA GLN A 43 -10.48 -10.13 7.30
C GLN A 43 -11.25 -9.51 6.13
N VAL A 44 -11.94 -8.40 6.41
CA VAL A 44 -12.65 -7.59 5.41
C VAL A 44 -11.79 -6.36 5.09
N LEU A 45 -11.26 -6.33 3.87
CA LEU A 45 -10.34 -5.31 3.38
C LEU A 45 -11.09 -4.24 2.60
N GLN A 46 -10.57 -3.01 2.58
CA GLN A 46 -11.19 -1.86 1.92
C GLN A 46 -10.30 -1.18 0.88
N THR A 47 -8.99 -1.10 1.09
CA THR A 47 -8.04 -0.55 0.12
C THR A 47 -6.97 -1.57 -0.20
N LEU A 48 -6.37 -1.44 -1.39
CA LEU A 48 -5.38 -2.37 -1.92
C LEU A 48 -4.31 -1.61 -2.70
N SER A 49 -3.06 -1.97 -2.49
CA SER A 49 -1.92 -1.57 -3.31
C SER A 49 -1.04 -2.79 -3.59
N ALA A 50 -0.57 -2.93 -4.81
CA ALA A 50 0.38 -3.98 -5.20
C ALA A 50 1.79 -3.39 -5.34
N GLY A 51 2.81 -4.18 -5.03
CA GLY A 51 4.21 -3.79 -5.12
C GLY A 51 5.11 -5.00 -5.37
N VAL A 52 6.41 -4.81 -5.18
CA VAL A 52 7.38 -5.91 -5.17
C VAL A 52 8.14 -5.92 -3.85
N ASP A 53 8.37 -7.13 -3.33
CA ASP A 53 9.22 -7.36 -2.17
C ASP A 53 10.71 -7.15 -2.51
N GLY A 54 11.59 -7.30 -1.50
CA GLY A 54 13.03 -7.15 -1.69
C GLY A 54 13.67 -8.20 -2.62
N ALA A 55 12.96 -9.28 -2.94
CA ALA A 55 13.36 -10.28 -3.92
C ALA A 55 12.76 -10.00 -5.31
N GLY A 56 12.00 -8.92 -5.47
CA GLY A 56 11.32 -8.57 -6.71
C GLY A 56 10.05 -9.38 -6.97
N GLN A 57 9.56 -10.14 -5.99
CA GLN A 57 8.32 -10.90 -6.13
C GLN A 57 7.12 -10.02 -5.80
N ALA A 58 6.01 -10.24 -6.49
CA ALA A 58 4.78 -9.49 -6.26
C ALA A 58 4.29 -9.61 -4.81
N ASP A 59 4.06 -8.47 -4.17
CA ASP A 59 3.48 -8.34 -2.84
C ASP A 59 2.25 -7.40 -2.89
N ALA A 60 1.49 -7.38 -1.80
CA ALA A 60 0.31 -6.55 -1.68
C ALA A 60 0.12 -6.02 -0.26
N PHE A 61 -0.29 -4.77 -0.17
CA PHE A 61 -0.66 -4.10 1.07
C PHE A 61 -2.14 -3.74 1.00
N ALA A 62 -2.84 -3.90 2.12
CA ALA A 62 -4.26 -3.59 2.20
C ALA A 62 -4.61 -2.99 3.55
N THR A 63 -5.62 -2.13 3.60
CA THR A 63 -6.22 -1.70 4.86
C THR A 63 -7.53 -2.43 5.12
N GLY A 64 -7.77 -2.78 6.38
CA GLY A 64 -9.05 -3.31 6.87
C GLY A 64 -10.07 -2.20 7.10
N VAL A 65 -11.35 -2.57 7.19
CA VAL A 65 -12.45 -1.63 7.57
C VAL A 65 -12.28 -1.05 8.99
N ASP A 66 -11.54 -1.75 9.84
CA ASP A 66 -11.13 -1.33 11.17
C ASP A 66 -9.83 -0.49 11.17
N GLN A 67 -9.34 -0.12 9.99
CA GLN A 67 -8.10 0.62 9.77
C GLN A 67 -6.86 -0.14 10.28
N SER A 68 -6.91 -1.48 10.30
CA SER A 68 -5.72 -2.34 10.41
C SER A 68 -4.93 -2.33 9.10
N LEU A 69 -3.60 -2.51 9.17
CA LEU A 69 -2.75 -2.70 8.01
C LEU A 69 -2.44 -4.19 7.81
N PHE A 70 -2.63 -4.69 6.59
CA PHE A 70 -2.32 -6.06 6.20
C PHE A 70 -1.32 -6.08 5.06
N LYS A 71 -0.57 -7.18 4.99
CA LYS A 71 0.32 -7.46 3.87
C LYS A 71 0.24 -8.92 3.47
N PHE A 72 0.40 -9.16 2.17
CA PHE A 72 0.76 -10.44 1.62
C PHE A 72 2.13 -10.33 0.94
N ASP A 73 3.02 -11.27 1.23
CA ASP A 73 4.25 -11.47 0.46
C ASP A 73 4.58 -12.95 0.29
N SER A 74 5.57 -13.24 -0.55
CA SER A 74 5.98 -14.61 -0.87
C SER A 74 6.67 -15.36 0.28
N GLN A 75 7.20 -14.63 1.27
CA GLN A 75 8.00 -15.18 2.36
C GLN A 75 7.16 -15.53 3.59
N ASN A 76 6.17 -14.69 3.91
CA ASN A 76 5.38 -14.73 5.14
C ASN A 76 3.90 -15.03 4.88
N GLY A 77 3.47 -15.04 3.61
CA GLY A 77 2.06 -15.16 3.28
C GLY A 77 1.26 -13.93 3.70
N PHE A 78 -0.02 -14.11 4.03
CA PHE A 78 -0.91 -13.03 4.46
C PHE A 78 -0.86 -12.86 5.99
N PHE A 79 -0.59 -11.65 6.47
CA PHE A 79 -0.52 -11.33 7.89
C PHE A 79 -0.90 -9.87 8.17
N GLN A 80 -1.21 -9.58 9.44
CA GLN A 80 -1.45 -8.23 9.92
C GLN A 80 -0.12 -7.55 10.26
N ALA A 81 0.12 -6.41 9.62
CA ALA A 81 1.35 -5.63 9.81
C ALA A 81 1.19 -4.50 10.83
N ASP A 82 -0.03 -3.96 11.01
CA ASP A 82 -0.34 -3.02 12.09
C ASP A 82 -1.78 -3.20 12.59
N GLY A 83 -1.98 -2.86 13.86
CA GLY A 83 -3.23 -2.96 14.59
C GLY A 83 -4.34 -2.04 14.05
N PRO A 84 -5.59 -2.24 14.51
CA PRO A 84 -6.72 -1.39 14.16
C PRO A 84 -6.48 0.09 14.48
N GLY A 85 -7.08 0.99 13.69
CA GLY A 85 -7.01 2.44 13.90
C GLY A 85 -5.73 3.13 13.43
N ASN A 86 -4.81 2.42 12.77
CA ASN A 86 -3.51 2.96 12.37
C ASN A 86 -3.40 3.30 10.89
N ALA A 87 -4.20 2.70 10.00
CA ALA A 87 -4.03 2.83 8.56
C ALA A 87 -5.36 3.18 7.85
N LEU A 88 -5.47 4.42 7.37
CA LEU A 88 -6.57 4.87 6.53
C LEU A 88 -6.36 4.41 5.08
N ALA A 89 -5.17 4.68 4.53
CA ALA A 89 -4.78 4.31 3.17
C ALA A 89 -3.32 3.83 3.14
N VAL A 90 -2.99 3.00 2.14
CA VAL A 90 -1.64 2.48 1.92
C VAL A 90 -1.26 2.52 0.44
N ARG A 91 0.03 2.76 0.17
CA ARG A 91 0.64 2.60 -1.15
C ARG A 91 1.99 1.90 -1.03
N ALA A 92 2.21 0.90 -1.88
CA ALA A 92 3.50 0.24 -2.00
C ALA A 92 4.49 1.17 -2.71
N VAL A 93 5.72 1.27 -2.22
CA VAL A 93 6.80 2.11 -2.78
C VAL A 93 8.06 1.30 -3.15
N GLY A 94 7.89 -0.02 -3.29
CA GLY A 94 8.92 -0.94 -3.76
C GLY A 94 9.84 -1.49 -2.65
N GLY A 95 10.53 -2.59 -2.96
CA GLY A 95 11.53 -3.19 -2.07
C GLY A 95 10.98 -3.61 -0.71
N ASN A 96 9.72 -4.05 -0.64
CA ASN A 96 9.02 -4.42 0.60
C ASN A 96 8.55 -3.24 1.48
N TRP A 97 8.56 -2.01 0.95
CA TRP A 97 8.13 -0.81 1.67
C TRP A 97 6.75 -0.33 1.25
N ALA A 98 6.07 0.32 2.19
CA ALA A 98 4.83 1.04 1.93
C ALA A 98 4.79 2.39 2.67
N ILE A 99 4.06 3.34 2.09
CA ILE A 99 3.64 4.57 2.72
C ILE A 99 2.21 4.41 3.20
N VAL A 100 1.94 4.83 4.43
CA VAL A 100 0.65 4.73 5.08
C VAL A 100 0.21 6.12 5.53
N LEU A 101 -1.01 6.47 5.14
CA LEU A 101 -1.74 7.61 5.69
C LEU A 101 -2.58 7.11 6.86
N THR A 102 -2.42 7.71 8.02
CA THR A 102 -3.19 7.38 9.23
C THR A 102 -4.48 8.21 9.30
N PRO A 103 -5.42 7.85 10.19
CA PRO A 103 -6.69 8.56 10.32
C PRO A 103 -6.56 9.98 10.89
N ASP A 104 -5.48 10.25 11.65
CA ASP A 104 -5.16 11.60 12.14
C ASP A 104 -4.35 12.43 11.13
N GLY A 105 -4.14 11.92 9.92
CA GLY A 105 -3.42 12.60 8.84
C GLY A 105 -1.89 12.50 8.93
N SER A 106 -1.35 11.72 9.87
CA SER A 106 0.09 11.42 9.90
C SER A 106 0.48 10.52 8.72
N VAL A 107 1.76 10.60 8.33
CA VAL A 107 2.34 9.81 7.25
C VAL A 107 3.49 8.99 7.80
N PHE A 108 3.46 7.68 7.55
CA PHE A 108 4.51 6.75 7.96
C PHE A 108 5.05 5.97 6.77
N SER A 109 6.35 5.68 6.78
CA SER A 109 6.89 4.55 6.02
C SER A 109 6.90 3.30 6.89
N TYR A 110 6.51 2.19 6.28
CA TYR A 110 6.60 0.86 6.86
C TYR A 110 7.62 0.06 6.08
N ASN A 111 8.69 -0.36 6.76
CA ASN A 111 9.68 -1.26 6.19
C ASN A 111 9.35 -2.72 6.52
N GLY A 112 9.92 -3.64 5.74
CA GLY A 112 10.27 -4.95 6.25
C GLY A 112 9.12 -5.72 6.90
N LEU A 113 7.88 -5.48 6.48
CA LEU A 113 6.71 -6.05 7.13
C LEU A 113 6.81 -7.57 6.96
N GLY A 114 7.17 -8.25 8.03
CA GLY A 114 7.18 -9.70 8.17
C GLY A 114 6.81 -10.00 9.61
N ASN A 115 5.61 -10.55 9.82
CA ASN A 115 5.10 -11.06 11.10
C ASN A 115 5.53 -10.30 12.38
N GLY A 116 5.44 -8.96 12.38
CA GLY A 116 5.78 -8.09 13.52
C GLY A 116 7.24 -7.60 13.60
N GLN A 117 8.09 -7.87 12.60
CA GLN A 117 9.45 -7.34 12.50
C GLN A 117 9.58 -6.03 11.68
N GLY A 118 8.48 -5.59 11.08
CA GLY A 118 8.45 -4.31 10.38
C GLY A 118 8.48 -3.13 11.35
N ALA A 119 9.28 -2.13 11.05
CA ALA A 119 9.29 -0.86 11.76
C ALA A 119 8.45 0.16 11.00
N ARG A 120 7.75 1.02 11.77
CA ARG A 120 7.12 2.23 11.26
C ARG A 120 8.01 3.43 11.54
N PHE A 121 8.22 4.28 10.56
CA PHE A 121 8.97 5.53 10.69
C PHE A 121 8.04 6.69 10.37
N LEU A 122 7.93 7.63 11.31
CA LEU A 122 7.17 8.84 11.07
C LEU A 122 7.88 9.65 9.99
N ILE A 123 7.15 10.00 8.94
CA ILE A 123 7.59 10.92 7.90
C ILE A 123 7.05 12.31 8.24
N GLU A 124 5.72 12.41 8.42
CA GLU A 124 5.03 13.65 8.74
C GLU A 124 3.97 13.45 9.84
N GLY A 125 3.82 14.45 10.69
CA GLY A 125 2.96 14.40 11.87
C GLY A 125 1.45 14.54 11.57
N ALA A 126 0.66 14.47 12.64
CA ALA A 126 -0.80 14.57 12.55
C ALA A 126 -1.25 15.87 11.86
N GLY A 127 -2.30 15.76 11.07
CA GLY A 127 -2.88 16.87 10.29
C GLY A 127 -2.12 17.20 9.01
N PHE A 128 -1.18 16.37 8.57
CA PHE A 128 -0.43 16.60 7.33
C PHE A 128 -1.22 16.19 6.08
N GLY A 129 -1.56 14.90 5.95
CA GLY A 129 -2.13 14.31 4.75
C GLY A 129 -3.65 14.24 4.75
N LEU A 130 -4.25 14.44 3.57
CA LEU A 130 -5.67 14.28 3.28
C LEU A 130 -5.97 13.13 2.31
N GLY A 131 -5.00 12.78 1.46
CA GLY A 131 -5.14 11.72 0.47
C GLY A 131 -3.78 11.15 0.09
N LEU A 132 -3.78 9.89 -0.32
CA LEU A 132 -2.58 9.14 -0.69
C LEU A 132 -2.84 8.41 -2.00
N ASP A 133 -1.95 8.61 -2.97
CA ASP A 133 -1.92 7.82 -4.19
C ASP A 133 -0.49 7.45 -4.61
N SER A 134 -0.34 6.48 -5.51
CA SER A 134 0.97 6.07 -6.03
C SER A 134 1.20 6.60 -7.44
N VAL A 135 2.41 7.09 -7.71
CA VAL A 135 2.87 7.48 -9.04
C VAL A 135 4.09 6.65 -9.41
N ASN A 136 4.07 6.08 -10.62
CA ASN A 136 5.26 5.50 -11.23
C ASN A 136 6.11 6.63 -11.81
N LEU A 137 7.33 6.78 -11.30
CA LEU A 137 8.30 7.66 -11.94
C LEU A 137 8.78 7.07 -13.26
N THR A 138 9.31 7.92 -14.13
CA THR A 138 9.94 7.50 -15.40
C THR A 138 11.16 6.61 -15.18
N SER A 139 11.75 6.64 -13.96
CA SER A 139 12.80 5.72 -13.52
C SER A 139 12.30 4.29 -13.27
N GLY A 140 10.99 4.08 -13.17
CA GLY A 140 10.38 2.82 -12.76
C GLY A 140 10.21 2.68 -11.25
N ASP A 141 10.61 3.68 -10.46
CA ASP A 141 10.40 3.69 -9.02
C ASP A 141 8.93 3.96 -8.69
N LEU A 142 8.40 3.19 -7.74
CA LEU A 142 7.07 3.42 -7.16
C LEU A 142 7.20 4.46 -6.05
N VAL A 143 6.49 5.55 -6.20
CA VAL A 143 6.50 6.67 -5.27
C VAL A 143 5.08 6.99 -4.83
N SER A 144 4.90 7.57 -3.66
CA SER A 144 3.60 8.02 -3.18
C SER A 144 3.45 9.53 -3.26
N ASP A 145 2.33 9.99 -3.80
CA ASP A 145 1.91 11.38 -3.77
C ASP A 145 0.89 11.57 -2.64
N ILE A 146 1.04 12.63 -1.87
CA ILE A 146 0.16 12.99 -0.76
C ILE A 146 -0.42 14.36 -1.02
N VAL A 147 -1.75 14.43 -1.02
CA VAL A 147 -2.46 15.72 -0.96
C VAL A 147 -2.43 16.18 0.49
N THR A 148 -1.84 17.35 0.74
CA THR A 148 -1.68 17.89 2.08
C THR A 148 -2.88 18.74 2.51
N THR A 149 -2.97 19.02 3.81
CA THR A 149 -3.94 20.00 4.35
C THR A 149 -3.68 21.44 3.88
N ALA A 150 -2.48 21.72 3.39
CA ALA A 150 -2.15 22.98 2.71
C ALA A 150 -2.58 23.00 1.23
N HIS A 151 -3.27 21.95 0.76
CA HIS A 151 -3.69 21.76 -0.63
C HIS A 151 -2.52 21.71 -1.63
N THR A 152 -1.36 21.25 -1.17
CA THR A 152 -0.20 20.90 -2.01
C THR A 152 -0.19 19.40 -2.32
N VAL A 153 0.62 19.01 -3.30
CA VAL A 153 0.97 17.61 -3.55
C VAL A 153 2.45 17.43 -3.24
N ASP A 154 2.74 16.55 -2.30
CA ASP A 154 4.09 16.26 -1.83
C ASP A 154 4.41 14.78 -2.14
N GLN A 155 5.63 14.50 -2.61
CA GLN A 155 6.00 13.19 -3.14
C GLN A 155 7.01 12.47 -2.23
N PHE A 156 6.75 11.19 -1.93
CA PHE A 156 7.47 10.39 -0.92
C PHE A 156 7.88 9.00 -1.41
N ASP A 157 9.12 8.59 -1.16
CA ASP A 157 9.61 7.20 -1.28
C ASP A 157 9.94 6.58 0.09
N ASN A 158 10.64 5.44 0.06
CA ASN A 158 11.14 4.78 1.26
C ASN A 158 12.17 5.60 2.05
N GLY A 159 12.79 6.62 1.45
CA GLY A 159 13.76 7.54 2.05
C GLY A 159 13.13 8.83 2.59
N GLY A 160 11.86 9.09 2.28
CA GLY A 160 11.12 10.27 2.74
C GLY A 160 10.68 11.17 1.59
N LEU A 161 10.62 12.48 1.83
CA LEU A 161 10.22 13.47 0.83
C LEU A 161 11.27 13.57 -0.29
N ILE A 162 10.89 13.36 -1.54
CA ILE A 162 11.83 13.28 -2.68
C ILE A 162 12.06 14.64 -3.33
N ALA A 163 11.05 15.51 -3.39
CA ALA A 163 11.18 16.88 -3.88
C ALA A 163 9.89 17.68 -3.59
N LEU A 164 10.02 19.01 -3.50
CA LEU A 164 8.94 19.99 -3.50
C LEU A 164 8.79 20.62 -4.89
N PRO A 165 8.31 19.95 -5.95
CA PRO A 165 7.69 20.69 -7.02
C PRO A 165 6.35 21.14 -6.44
N GLY A 166 6.34 22.29 -5.77
CA GLY A 166 5.13 22.93 -5.28
C GLY A 166 4.18 23.15 -6.47
N LEU A 167 3.40 22.13 -6.80
CA LEU A 167 2.25 22.24 -7.65
C LEU A 167 1.18 22.81 -6.73
N THR A 168 1.12 24.14 -6.69
CA THR A 168 -0.05 24.82 -6.16
C THR A 168 -1.21 24.38 -7.04
N THR A 169 -2.20 23.70 -6.47
CA THR A 169 -3.44 23.43 -7.17
C THR A 169 -4.05 24.77 -7.62
N LEU A 170 -4.43 24.86 -8.91
CA LEU A 170 -5.02 26.06 -9.54
C LEU A 170 -6.39 26.40 -8.96
#